data_AF-A0A841D271-F1
#
_entry.id   AF-A0A841D271-F1
#
_cell.length_a   1.000
_cell.length_b   1.000
_cell.length_c   1.000
_cell.angle_alpha   90.00
_cell.angle_beta   90.00
_cell.angle_gamma   90.00
#
_symmetry.space_group_name_H-M   'P 1'
#
loop_
_entity.id
_entity.type
_entity.pdbx_description
1 polymer ?
#
loop_
_entity_poly.entity_id
_entity_poly.type
_entity_poly.pdbx_seq_one_letter_code
_entity_poly.pdbx_strand_id
1 'polypeptide(L)'
;MAFTDNDMRELLKAVGLEAKAGVEGYSRSFEELDLDSLARVEIATRIQDRFGVDVEEQVTAEETPEGLRRLVNERLTAAAK
;
A
#
# COMPACT_ATOMS: atom_id res chain seq x y z
N MET A 1 -0.24 12.83 -10.97
CA MET A 1 -0.76 11.45 -10.87
C MET A 1 -1.11 11.21 -9.42
N ALA A 2 -2.22 10.57 -9.10
CA ALA A 2 -2.66 10.34 -7.72
C ALA A 2 -2.86 8.85 -7.47
N PHE A 3 -2.48 8.38 -6.28
CA PHE A 3 -2.65 7.00 -5.84
C PHE A 3 -3.97 6.86 -5.06
N THR A 4 -4.93 6.12 -5.61
CA THR A 4 -6.34 6.11 -5.16
C THR A 4 -6.68 4.90 -4.27
N ASP A 5 -7.86 4.91 -3.66
CA ASP A 5 -8.39 3.73 -2.95
C ASP A 5 -8.58 2.53 -3.87
N ASN A 6 -8.87 2.76 -5.16
CA ASN A 6 -8.95 1.69 -6.14
C ASN A 6 -7.57 1.06 -6.38
N ASP A 7 -6.51 1.87 -6.43
CA ASP A 7 -5.15 1.36 -6.56
C ASP A 7 -4.74 0.52 -5.34
N MET A 8 -5.08 1.01 -4.15
CA MET A 8 -4.85 0.26 -2.91
C MET A 8 -5.63 -1.07 -2.88
N ARG A 9 -6.90 -1.05 -3.30
CA ARG A 9 -7.72 -2.26 -3.41
C ARG A 9 -7.10 -3.29 -4.35
N GLU A 10 -6.62 -2.87 -5.52
CA GLU A 10 -6.00 -3.76 -6.49
C GLU A 10 -4.68 -4.35 -5.97
N LEU A 11 -3.90 -3.59 -5.18
CA LEU A 11 -2.71 -4.11 -4.51
C LEU A 11 -3.06 -5.16 -3.45
N LEU A 12 -4.04 -4.89 -2.59
CA LEU A 12 -4.48 -5.84 -1.57
C LEU A 12 -5.06 -7.12 -2.18
N LYS A 13 -5.80 -7.00 -3.29
CA LYS A 13 -6.31 -8.15 -4.04
C LYS A 13 -5.18 -8.98 -4.64
N ALA A 14 -4.12 -8.34 -5.13
CA ALA A 14 -2.99 -9.06 -5.71
C ALA A 14 -2.23 -9.96 -4.73
N VAL A 15 -2.30 -9.63 -3.44
CA VAL A 15 -1.69 -10.40 -2.35
C VAL A 15 -2.72 -11.28 -1.60
N GLY A 16 -3.93 -11.44 -2.13
CA GLY A 16 -4.96 -12.33 -1.57
C GLY A 16 -5.74 -11.77 -0.38
N LEU A 17 -5.72 -10.45 -0.17
CA LEU A 17 -6.44 -9.77 0.92
C LEU A 17 -7.74 -9.08 0.45
N GLU A 18 -8.35 -9.48 -0.67
CA GLU A 18 -9.54 -8.78 -1.18
C GLU A 18 -10.70 -8.70 -0.18
N ALA A 19 -10.88 -9.74 0.66
CA ALA A 19 -11.92 -9.80 1.67
C ALA A 19 -11.69 -8.82 2.83
N LYS A 20 -10.44 -8.40 3.04
CA LYS A 20 -10.04 -7.47 4.09
C LYS A 20 -9.90 -6.03 3.58
N ALA A 21 -10.06 -5.78 2.28
CA ALA A 21 -9.97 -4.46 1.63
C ALA A 21 -11.25 -3.59 1.77
N GLY A 22 -11.98 -3.72 2.89
CA GLY A 22 -13.11 -2.86 3.24
C GLY A 22 -12.66 -1.55 3.92
N VAL A 23 -13.59 -0.61 4.11
CA VAL A 23 -13.31 0.70 4.74
C VAL A 23 -12.68 0.52 6.13
N GLU A 24 -13.16 -0.43 6.93
CA GLU A 24 -12.60 -0.73 8.26
C GLU A 24 -11.25 -1.46 8.22
N GLY A 25 -10.91 -2.08 7.08
CA GLY A 25 -9.63 -2.76 6.91
C GLY A 25 -8.48 -1.80 6.60
N TYR A 26 -8.78 -0.62 6.08
CA TYR A 26 -7.75 0.34 5.66
C TYR A 26 -7.06 1.03 6.84
N SER A 27 -7.71 1.08 8.00
CA SER A 27 -7.15 1.60 9.25
C SER A 27 -6.45 0.54 10.09
N ARG A 28 -6.53 -0.74 9.71
CA ARG A 28 -5.83 -1.84 10.40
C ARG A 28 -4.41 -1.97 9.87
N SER A 29 -3.50 -2.40 10.73
CA SER A 29 -2.13 -2.66 10.33
C SER A 29 -2.06 -3.86 9.39
N PHE A 30 -0.98 -3.95 8.61
CA PHE A 30 -0.71 -5.09 7.77
C PHE A 30 -0.61 -6.40 8.58
N GLU A 31 -0.08 -6.35 9.79
CA GLU A 31 -0.11 -7.48 10.73
C GLU A 31 -1.54 -7.90 11.11
N GLU A 32 -2.42 -6.95 11.47
CA GLU A 32 -3.82 -7.23 11.78
C GLU A 32 -4.62 -7.76 10.58
N LEU A 33 -4.11 -7.52 9.37
CA LEU A 33 -4.64 -8.04 8.12
C LEU A 33 -3.99 -9.37 7.70
N ASP A 34 -3.14 -9.97 8.54
CA ASP A 34 -2.34 -11.17 8.25
C ASP A 34 -1.53 -11.04 6.95
N LEU A 35 -0.97 -9.86 6.70
CA LEU A 35 -0.12 -9.61 5.54
C LEU A 35 1.33 -10.05 5.84
N ASP A 36 1.72 -11.16 5.25
CA ASP A 36 3.07 -11.70 5.39
C ASP A 36 4.16 -10.78 4.81
N SER A 37 5.41 -10.99 5.23
CA SER A 37 6.56 -10.20 4.77
C SER A 37 6.74 -10.23 3.24
N LEU A 38 6.54 -11.38 2.60
CA LEU A 38 6.63 -11.51 1.15
C LEU A 38 5.56 -10.66 0.44
N ALA A 39 4.36 -10.62 1.00
CA ALA A 39 3.26 -9.85 0.46
C ALA A 39 3.50 -8.33 0.61
N ARG A 40 4.15 -7.91 1.71
CA ARG A 40 4.61 -6.52 1.89
C ARG A 40 5.65 -6.10 0.83
N VAL A 41 6.62 -6.96 0.56
CA VAL A 41 7.61 -6.75 -0.52
C VAL A 41 6.91 -6.64 -1.88
N GLU A 42 5.99 -7.54 -2.20
CA GLU A 42 5.22 -7.50 -3.45
C GLU A 42 4.41 -6.20 -3.61
N ILE A 43 3.80 -5.70 -2.53
CA ILE A 43 3.11 -4.40 -2.52
C ILE A 43 4.09 -3.27 -2.86
N ALA A 44 5.25 -3.23 -2.20
CA ALA A 44 6.26 -2.21 -2.44
C ALA A 44 6.77 -2.23 -3.88
N THR A 45 7.12 -3.42 -4.40
CA THR A 45 7.57 -3.60 -5.79
C THR A 45 6.51 -3.11 -6.78
N ARG A 46 5.23 -3.44 -6.58
CA ARG A 46 4.14 -2.97 -7.46
C ARG A 46 3.93 -1.46 -7.40
N ILE A 47 4.12 -0.83 -6.25
CA ILE A 47 4.05 0.62 -6.12
C ILE A 47 5.20 1.27 -6.90
N GLN A 48 6.41 0.74 -6.75
CA GLN A 48 7.59 1.20 -7.49
C GLN A 48 7.40 1.05 -9.01
N ASP A 49 6.95 -0.11 -9.47
CA ASP A 49 6.77 -0.38 -10.90
C ASP A 49 5.68 0.49 -11.54
N ARG A 50 4.56 0.71 -10.83
CA ARG A 50 3.39 1.44 -11.37
C ARG A 50 3.47 2.95 -11.20
N PHE A 51 4.09 3.42 -10.12
CA PHE A 51 4.07 4.83 -9.72
C PHE A 51 5.46 5.46 -9.65
N GLY A 52 6.53 4.67 -9.79
CA GLY A 52 7.91 5.16 -9.66
C GLY A 52 8.29 5.58 -8.25
N VAL A 53 7.54 5.11 -7.23
CA VAL A 53 7.76 5.45 -5.83
C VAL A 53 8.32 4.25 -5.09
N ASP A 54 9.56 4.35 -4.63
CA ASP A 54 10.11 3.40 -3.68
C ASP A 54 9.47 3.63 -2.31
N VAL A 55 8.95 2.58 -1.69
CA VAL A 55 8.35 2.58 -0.34
C VAL A 55 8.74 1.34 0.46
N GLU A 56 9.72 0.55 -0.01
CA GLU A 56 9.99 -0.79 0.54
C GLU A 56 10.23 -0.77 2.05
N GLU A 57 11.05 0.17 2.53
CA GLU A 57 11.36 0.34 3.95
C GLU A 57 10.16 0.80 4.79
N GLN A 58 9.11 1.36 4.17
CA GLN A 58 7.93 1.88 4.85
C GLN A 58 6.75 0.91 4.86
N VAL A 59 6.77 -0.15 4.04
CA VAL A 59 5.74 -1.21 4.11
C VAL A 59 6.07 -2.17 5.28
N THR A 60 5.99 -1.66 6.51
CA THR A 60 6.26 -2.45 7.73
C THR A 60 5.03 -3.26 8.16
N ALA A 61 5.12 -4.04 9.24
CA ALA A 61 3.98 -4.81 9.73
C ALA A 61 2.92 -3.91 10.40
N GLU A 62 3.38 -2.80 11.00
CA GLU A 62 2.58 -1.83 11.72
C GLU A 62 1.94 -0.78 10.80
N GLU A 63 2.40 -0.70 9.55
CA GLU A 63 1.85 0.21 8.55
C GLU A 63 0.43 -0.19 8.14
N THR A 64 -0.36 0.78 7.70
CA THR A 64 -1.76 0.59 7.30
C THR A 64 -1.95 0.86 5.81
N PRO A 65 -2.97 0.28 5.15
CA PRO A 65 -3.31 0.66 3.78
C PRO A 65 -3.58 2.16 3.60
N GLU A 66 -4.23 2.81 4.58
CA GLU A 66 -4.45 4.26 4.54
C GLU A 66 -3.14 5.05 4.68
N GLY A 67 -2.28 4.65 5.63
CA GLY A 67 -0.98 5.27 5.85
C GLY A 67 -0.08 5.16 4.63
N LEU A 68 0.01 3.96 4.03
CA LEU A 68 0.74 3.74 2.79
C LEU A 68 0.16 4.57 1.63
N ARG A 69 -1.16 4.67 1.48
CA ARG A 69 -1.80 5.53 0.47
C ARG A 69 -1.39 6.99 0.65
N ARG A 70 -1.36 7.49 1.89
CA ARG A 70 -0.93 8.85 2.21
C ARG A 70 0.54 9.05 1.83
N LEU A 71 1.41 8.15 2.26
CA LEU A 71 2.85 8.18 1.98
C LEU A 71 3.14 8.24 0.47
N VAL A 72 2.51 7.37 -0.33
CA VAL A 72 2.72 7.34 -1.78
C VAL A 72 2.30 8.66 -2.42
N ASN A 73 1.16 9.23 -2.02
CA ASN A 73 0.69 10.51 -2.55
C ASN A 73 1.61 11.68 -2.14
N GLU A 74 2.17 11.67 -0.94
CA GLU A 74 3.16 12.66 -0.50
C GLU A 74 4.41 12.60 -1.39
N ARG A 75 4.93 11.41 -1.69
CA ARG A 75 6.09 11.23 -2.58
C ARG A 75 5.79 11.64 -4.03
N LEU A 76 4.62 11.26 -4.56
CA LEU A 76 4.18 11.66 -5.90
C LEU A 76 4.07 13.19 -6.03
N THR A 77 3.60 13.86 -4.98
CA THR A 77 3.49 15.32 -4.95
C THR A 77 4.86 15.99 -4.85
N ALA A 78 5.78 15.42 -4.07
CA ALA A 78 7.15 15.90 -3.95
C ALA A 78 7.94 15.77 -5.26
N ALA A 79 7.75 14.68 -6.00
CA ALA A 79 8.40 14.44 -7.29
C ALA A 79 7.84 15.27 -8.46
N ALA A 80 6.64 15.82 -8.31
CA ALA A 80 6.00 16.69 -9.30
C ALA A 80 6.39 18.17 -9.18
N LYS A 81 7.19 18.52 -8.17
CA LYS A 81 7.79 19.85 -7.99
C LYS A 81 9.16 19.92 -8.65
#